data_AF-A0A3D5ZDE5-F1
#
_entry.id   AF-A0A3D5ZDE5-F1
#
_cell.length_a   1.000
_cell.length_b   1.000
_cell.length_c   1.000
_cell.angle_alpha   90.00
_cell.angle_beta   90.00
_cell.angle_gamma   90.00
#
_symmetry.space_group_name_H-M   'P 1'
#
loop_
_entity.id
_entity.type
_entity.pdbx_description
1 polymer ?
#
loop_
_entity_poly.entity_id
_entity_poly.type
_entity_poly.pdbx_seq_one_letter_code
_entity_poly.pdbx_strand_id
1 'polypeptide(L)'
;MPMPLDVVVTKKDGTVHMHNIPMVIMRGEKMKEEGYDSWTVQRDWAWTNPTYAFILDIPVSEIAKIDIDTSSRLADVNPSNNTVNLEEGSQFMYKYERIED
;
A
#
# COMPACT_ATOMS: atom_id res chain seq x y z
N MET A 1 -7.66 14.62 -9.73
CA MET A 1 -6.77 15.30 -8.77
C MET A 1 -5.89 14.26 -8.10
N PRO A 2 -4.60 14.53 -7.84
CA PRO A 2 -3.73 13.61 -7.12
C PRO A 2 -4.07 13.57 -5.64
N MET A 3 -4.15 12.37 -5.05
CA MET A 3 -4.43 12.15 -3.63
C MET A 3 -3.38 11.20 -3.05
N PRO A 4 -2.92 11.43 -1.81
CA PRO A 4 -2.08 10.47 -1.11
C PRO A 4 -2.84 9.16 -0.89
N LEU A 5 -2.10 8.06 -0.77
CA LEU A 5 -2.69 6.72 -0.62
C LEU A 5 -2.24 6.09 0.68
N ASP A 6 -3.18 5.54 1.43
CA ASP A 6 -2.91 4.70 2.60
C ASP A 6 -3.06 3.23 2.19
N VAL A 7 -2.02 2.44 2.44
CA VAL A 7 -2.00 0.98 2.19
C VAL A 7 -1.86 0.27 3.52
N VAL A 8 -2.86 -0.54 3.87
CA VAL A 8 -2.91 -1.33 5.08
C VAL A 8 -2.62 -2.79 4.75
N VAL A 9 -1.60 -3.35 5.39
CA VAL A 9 -1.25 -4.77 5.28
C VAL A 9 -1.65 -5.46 6.56
N THR A 10 -2.58 -6.41 6.48
CA THR A 10 -2.95 -7.26 7.60
C THR A 10 -2.29 -8.61 7.45
N LYS A 11 -1.54 -9.01 8.48
CA LYS A 11 -0.91 -10.33 8.57
C LYS A 11 -1.89 -11.38 9.08
N LYS A 12 -1.59 -12.65 8.83
CA LYS A 12 -2.37 -13.81 9.31
C LYS A 12 -2.38 -13.95 10.84
N ASP A 13 -1.38 -13.39 11.52
CA ASP A 13 -1.30 -13.33 12.99
C ASP A 13 -2.20 -12.22 13.60
N GLY A 14 -2.85 -11.41 12.76
CA GLY A 14 -3.73 -10.31 13.16
C GLY A 14 -3.04 -8.96 13.30
N THR A 15 -1.72 -8.88 13.18
CA THR A 15 -1.01 -7.59 13.18
C THR A 15 -1.28 -6.80 11.90
N VAL A 16 -1.30 -5.47 12.05
CA VAL A 16 -1.70 -4.53 11.01
C VAL A 16 -0.63 -3.47 10.82
N HIS A 17 -0.12 -3.37 9.60
CA HIS A 17 0.93 -2.43 9.22
C HIS A 17 0.38 -1.38 8.25
N MET A 18 0.58 -0.11 8.57
CA MET A 18 0.18 1.01 7.73
C MET A 18 1.37 1.56 6.94
N HIS A 19 1.15 1.75 5.65
CA HIS A 19 2.07 2.42 4.73
C HIS A 19 1.38 3.65 4.13
N ASN A 20 1.83 4.84 4.52
CA ASN A 20 1.35 6.09 3.93
C ASN A 20 2.22 6.44 2.73
N ILE A 21 1.59 6.65 1.56
CA ILE A 21 2.24 7.09 0.32
C ILE A 21 1.85 8.56 0.10
N PRO A 22 2.73 9.51 0.48
CA PRO A 22 2.50 10.94 0.26
C PRO A 22 2.66 11.31 -1.22
N MET A 23 2.16 12.48 -1.60
CA MET A 23 2.37 13.05 -2.94
C MET A 23 3.56 14.00 -2.94
N VAL A 24 4.33 14.04 -4.02
CA VAL A 24 5.48 14.98 -4.18
C VAL A 24 5.10 16.47 -4.05
N ILE A 25 3.82 16.80 -4.23
CA ILE A 25 3.30 18.17 -4.13
C ILE A 25 2.91 18.56 -2.69
N MET A 26 2.91 17.61 -1.75
CA MET A 26 2.58 17.86 -0.35
C MET A 26 3.78 18.46 0.38
N ARG A 27 3.50 19.37 1.32
CA ARG A 27 4.51 19.91 2.25
C ARG A 27 4.29 19.26 3.61
N GLY A 28 4.84 18.06 3.78
CA GLY A 28 4.74 17.27 5.00
C GLY A 28 4.01 15.95 4.81
N GLU A 29 4.27 15.05 5.76
CA GLU A 29 3.76 13.68 5.77
C GLU A 29 2.62 13.55 6.78
N LYS A 30 1.76 12.54 6.59
CA LYS A 30 0.67 12.27 7.52
C LYS A 30 1.23 11.79 8.85
N MET A 31 0.78 12.39 9.95
CA MET A 31 1.14 11.94 11.30
C MET A 31 0.60 10.53 11.56
N LYS A 32 1.28 9.78 12.43
CA LYS A 32 0.87 8.42 12.83
C LYS A 32 -0.56 8.45 13.39
N GLU A 33 -1.43 7.61 12.86
CA GLU A 33 -2.75 7.34 13.44
C GLU A 33 -2.66 6.14 14.41
N GLU A 34 -3.49 6.11 15.44
CA GLU A 34 -3.57 4.99 16.39
C GLU A 34 -4.27 3.77 15.75
N GLY A 35 -4.01 2.58 16.29
CA GLY A 35 -4.67 1.34 15.85
C GLY A 35 -3.87 0.48 14.85
N TYR A 36 -2.61 0.84 14.58
CA TYR A 36 -1.69 0.06 13.74
C TYR A 36 -0.46 -0.37 14.53
N ASP A 37 0.00 -1.61 14.31
CA ASP A 37 1.22 -2.16 14.92
C ASP A 37 2.49 -1.50 14.36
N SER A 38 2.44 -1.02 13.11
CA SER A 38 3.50 -0.18 12.55
C SER A 38 2.96 0.90 11.62
N TRP A 39 3.73 1.98 11.50
CA TRP A 39 3.47 3.09 10.60
C TRP A 39 4.74 3.46 9.85
N THR A 40 4.69 3.29 8.53
CA THR A 40 5.80 3.59 7.63
C THR A 40 5.35 4.65 6.64
N VAL A 41 6.12 5.73 6.52
CA VAL A 41 5.93 6.68 5.42
C VAL A 41 6.80 6.22 4.26
N GLN A 42 6.16 6.02 3.12
CA GLN A 42 6.80 5.61 1.88
C GLN A 42 7.32 6.83 1.12
N ARG A 43 8.15 6.60 0.09
CA ARG A 43 8.65 7.68 -0.76
C ARG A 43 7.51 8.41 -1.46
N ASP A 44 7.65 9.71 -1.64
CA ASP A 44 6.66 10.54 -2.33
C ASP A 44 6.33 10.00 -3.74
N TRP A 45 5.04 9.96 -4.04
CA TRP A 45 4.53 9.55 -5.34
C TRP A 45 4.38 10.76 -6.27
N ALA A 46 5.12 10.73 -7.38
CA ALA A 46 4.89 11.62 -8.51
C ALA A 46 3.61 11.20 -9.23
N TRP A 47 2.53 11.97 -9.07
CA TRP A 47 1.20 11.65 -9.63
C TRP A 47 1.14 11.45 -11.14
N THR A 48 2.14 11.97 -11.87
CA THR A 48 2.29 11.76 -13.30
C THR A 48 2.67 10.32 -13.65
N ASN A 49 3.19 9.57 -12.69
CA ASN A 49 3.53 8.17 -12.84
C ASN A 49 2.32 7.32 -12.44
N PRO A 50 1.69 6.58 -13.39
CA PRO A 50 0.49 5.80 -13.10
C PRO A 50 0.74 4.60 -12.19
N THR A 51 2.01 4.23 -11.97
CA THR A 51 2.42 3.08 -11.17
C THR A 51 3.33 3.51 -10.05
N TYR A 52 3.08 3.00 -8.85
CA TYR A 52 3.93 3.14 -7.68
C TYR A 52 4.28 1.75 -7.15
N ALA A 53 5.53 1.55 -6.77
CA ALA A 53 6.01 0.27 -6.23
C ALA A 53 6.91 0.51 -5.02
N PHE A 54 6.71 -0.33 -4.00
CA PHE A 54 7.53 -0.37 -2.80
C PHE A 54 7.69 -1.81 -2.31
N ILE A 55 8.67 -2.04 -1.44
CA ILE A 55 8.99 -3.37 -0.91
C ILE A 55 8.39 -3.51 0.49
N LEU A 56 7.72 -4.63 0.71
CA LEU A 56 7.29 -5.07 2.04
C LEU A 56 8.31 -6.06 2.57
N ASP A 57 8.88 -5.79 3.74
CA ASP A 57 9.74 -6.75 4.47
C ASP A 57 8.89 -7.73 5.29
N ILE A 58 7.91 -8.34 4.61
CA ILE A 58 6.98 -9.32 5.19
C ILE A 58 6.90 -10.47 4.19
N PRO A 59 7.14 -11.73 4.62
CA PRO A 59 6.93 -12.87 3.76
C PRO A 59 5.49 -12.90 3.26
N VAL A 60 5.31 -13.05 1.95
CA VAL A 60 3.98 -13.07 1.32
C VAL A 60 3.07 -14.12 1.94
N SER A 61 3.63 -15.26 2.38
CA SER A 61 2.92 -16.33 3.07
C SER A 61 2.26 -15.91 4.39
N GLU A 62 2.75 -14.84 5.01
CA GLU A 62 2.23 -14.28 6.26
C GLU A 62 1.19 -13.17 6.04
N ILE A 63 1.02 -12.68 4.81
CA ILE A 63 0.04 -11.64 4.49
C ILE A 63 -1.34 -12.30 4.34
N ALA A 64 -2.35 -11.77 5.03
CA ALA A 64 -3.73 -12.19 4.88
C ALA A 64 -4.44 -11.34 3.83
N LYS A 65 -4.31 -10.01 3.94
CA LYS A 65 -4.94 -9.06 3.04
C LYS A 65 -4.15 -7.76 2.93
N ILE A 66 -4.33 -7.08 1.81
CA ILE A 66 -3.84 -5.74 1.56
C ILE A 66 -5.06 -4.89 1.17
N ASP A 67 -5.28 -3.82 1.91
CA ASP A 67 -6.36 -2.86 1.68
C ASP A 67 -5.77 -1.49 1.35
N ILE A 68 -6.39 -0.76 0.43
CA ILE A 68 -6.13 0.66 0.23
C ILE A 68 -7.35 1.48 0.66
N ASP A 69 -7.11 2.67 1.21
CA ASP A 69 -8.17 3.55 1.73
C ASP A 69 -9.19 2.87 2.66
N THR A 70 -8.70 2.20 3.72
CA THR A 70 -9.57 1.66 4.78
C THR A 70 -10.41 2.74 5.46
N SER A 71 -9.97 3.99 5.40
CA SER A 71 -10.68 5.14 5.97
C SER A 71 -11.90 5.59 5.16
N SER A 72 -12.07 5.11 3.92
CA SER A 72 -13.11 5.56 2.98
C SER A 72 -13.10 7.08 2.75
N ARG A 73 -11.91 7.70 2.86
CA ARG A 73 -11.71 9.14 2.66
C ARG A 73 -11.28 9.45 1.23
N LEU A 74 -10.90 8.44 0.45
CA LEU A 74 -10.60 8.59 -0.97
C LEU A 74 -11.91 8.78 -1.73
N ALA A 75 -11.94 9.75 -2.63
CA ALA A 75 -13.04 9.90 -3.57
C ALA A 75 -12.92 8.84 -4.68
N ASP A 76 -13.24 7.60 -4.32
CA ASP A 76 -13.23 6.43 -5.22
C ASP A 76 -14.62 6.18 -5.82
N VAL A 77 -14.65 5.80 -7.09
CA VAL A 77 -15.88 5.39 -7.80
C VAL A 77 -16.17 3.90 -7.56
N ASN A 78 -15.14 3.09 -7.29
CA ASN A 78 -15.31 1.66 -7.10
C ASN A 78 -14.46 1.11 -5.94
N PRO A 79 -14.88 1.25 -4.69
CA PRO A 79 -14.12 0.76 -3.54
C PRO A 79 -13.94 -0.77 -3.49
N SER A 80 -14.65 -1.54 -4.32
CA SER A 80 -14.55 -3.01 -4.31
C SER A 80 -13.21 -3.55 -4.83
N ASN A 81 -12.44 -2.75 -5.57
CA ASN A 81 -11.12 -3.14 -6.06
C ASN A 81 -9.97 -2.70 -5.13
N ASN A 82 -10.30 -2.12 -3.97
CA ASN A 82 -9.31 -1.62 -3.02
C ASN A 82 -8.76 -2.71 -2.09
N THR A 83 -9.32 -3.91 -2.13
CA THR A 83 -8.91 -5.04 -1.30
C THR A 83 -8.37 -6.17 -2.16
N VAL A 84 -7.20 -6.70 -1.77
CA VAL A 84 -6.63 -7.94 -2.29
C VAL A 84 -6.45 -8.91 -1.13
N ASN A 85 -7.14 -10.05 -1.20
CA ASN A 85 -6.95 -11.16 -0.27
C ASN A 85 -5.92 -12.14 -0.86
N LEU A 86 -4.89 -12.45 -0.10
CA LEU A 86 -3.83 -13.38 -0.51
C LEU A 86 -4.12 -14.74 0.14
N GLU A 87 -5.00 -15.51 -0.49
CA GLU A 87 -5.31 -16.89 -0.06
C GLU A 87 -4.15 -17.85 -0.35
N GLU A 88 -4.16 -19.01 0.30
CA GLU A 88 -3.24 -20.11 -0.04
C GLU A 88 -3.41 -20.51 -1.51
N GLY A 89 -2.38 -20.22 -2.33
CA GLY A 89 -2.38 -20.52 -3.77
C GLY A 89 -2.42 -19.30 -4.70
N SER A 90 -2.39 -18.06 -4.17
CA SER A 90 -2.22 -16.87 -5.02
C SER A 90 -0.94 -16.98 -5.87
N GLN A 91 -1.08 -16.91 -7.20
CA GLN A 91 0.04 -16.89 -8.14
C GLN A 91 0.55 -15.46 -8.32
N PHE A 92 1.84 -15.26 -8.08
CA PHE A 92 2.48 -13.96 -8.28
C PHE A 92 3.20 -13.94 -9.62
N MET A 93 2.86 -12.98 -10.47
CA MET A 93 3.59 -12.70 -11.70
C MET A 93 4.87 -11.93 -11.34
N TYR A 94 5.98 -12.66 -11.24
CA TYR A 94 7.30 -12.04 -11.11
C TYR A 94 7.68 -11.41 -12.45
N LYS A 95 7.52 -10.09 -12.59
CA LYS A 95 8.00 -9.37 -13.78
C LYS A 95 9.45 -8.93 -13.53
N TYR A 96 10.39 -9.72 -14.02
CA TYR A 96 11.81 -9.35 -14.04
C TYR A 96 12.02 -8.36 -15.20
N GLU A 97 12.09 -7.06 -14.90
CA GLU A 97 12.61 -6.08 -15.86
C GLU A 97 14.12 -5.95 -15.64
N ARG A 98 14.89 -6.49 -16.61
CA ARG A 98 16.33 -6.32 -16.67
C ARG A 98 16.61 -4.84 -16.89
N ILE A 99 17.12 -4.14 -15.88
CA ILE A 99 17.74 -2.83 -16.07
C ILE A 99 19.07 -3.14 -16.76
N GLU A 100 19.18 -2.85 -18.06
CA GLU A 100 20.47 -2.82 -18.74
C GLU A 100 21.16 -1.50 -18.39
N ASP A 101 22.43 -1.60 -17.99
CA ASP A 101 23.33 -0.48 -17.64
C ASP A 101 23.62 0.44 -18.84
#